data_AF-A0A9Q0R6J0-F1
#
_entry.id   AF-A0A9Q0R6J0-F1
#
_cell.length_a   1.000
_cell.length_b   1.000
_cell.length_c   1.000
_cell.angle_alpha   90.00
_cell.angle_beta   90.00
_cell.angle_gamma   90.00
#
_symmetry.space_group_name_H-M   'P 1'
#
loop_
_entity.id
_entity.type
_entity.pdbx_description
1 polymer ?
#
loop_
_entity_poly.entity_id
_entity_poly.type
_entity_poly.pdbx_seq_one_letter_code
_entity_poly.pdbx_strand_id
1 'polypeptide(L)'
;MNDCLFFGLNDYPKLFKNEPYRITKPKPIQFENENENENEKQIKQISSSETAIIFLFKNGKAIEYLNENYLENSNPKPQKIQIEENIQKVTVGYRNEAILTIEGNVFAKGRNINPENPKEFINISSLIEDTNDRIIQDIVSGAISIYLLTSNQNVYGIGSNEDGRTWF
;
A
#
# COMPACT_ATOMS: atom_id res chain seq x y z
N MET A 1 -12.88 7.84 -18.49
CA MET A 1 -11.78 7.43 -17.59
C MET A 1 -11.03 8.69 -17.21
N ASN A 2 -10.74 8.95 -15.92
CA ASN A 2 -9.80 10.03 -15.58
C ASN A 2 -8.39 9.45 -15.76
N ASP A 3 -7.59 10.08 -16.60
CA ASP A 3 -6.21 9.63 -16.82
C ASP A 3 -5.42 9.78 -15.53
N CYS A 4 -4.82 8.69 -15.05
CA CYS A 4 -3.87 8.73 -13.96
C CYS A 4 -2.52 9.16 -14.52
N LEU A 5 -2.06 10.36 -14.19
CA LEU A 5 -0.81 10.90 -14.71
C LEU A 5 0.33 10.76 -13.71
N PHE A 6 1.51 10.43 -14.20
CA PHE A 6 2.75 10.34 -13.42
C PHE A 6 3.82 11.30 -13.93
N PHE A 7 4.53 11.92 -13.00
CA PHE A 7 5.77 12.65 -13.24
C PHE A 7 6.68 12.48 -12.02
N GLY A 8 7.99 12.50 -12.21
CA GLY A 8 8.96 12.24 -11.15
C GLY A 8 9.99 11.18 -11.52
N LEU A 9 10.55 10.53 -10.50
CA LEU A 9 11.54 9.47 -10.65
C LEU A 9 10.88 8.19 -11.15
N ASN A 10 11.44 7.58 -12.19
CA ASN A 10 10.94 6.38 -12.85
C ASN A 10 11.94 5.22 -12.72
N ASP A 11 12.53 5.06 -11.54
CA ASP A 11 13.35 3.90 -11.18
C ASP A 11 12.74 3.10 -10.02
N TYR A 12 12.12 3.77 -9.05
CA TYR A 12 11.61 3.17 -7.81
C TYR A 12 10.21 3.70 -7.44
N PRO A 13 9.12 3.00 -7.83
CA PRO A 13 9.06 1.91 -8.80
C PRO A 13 9.13 2.40 -10.26
N LYS A 14 9.74 1.62 -11.15
CA LYS A 14 9.81 1.90 -12.61
C LYS A 14 8.45 1.67 -13.28
N LEU A 15 7.64 2.72 -13.37
CA LEU A 15 6.30 2.69 -13.96
C LEU A 15 6.28 2.62 -15.49
N PHE A 16 7.33 3.11 -16.16
CA PHE A 16 7.38 3.16 -17.62
C PHE A 16 8.64 2.50 -18.19
N LYS A 17 8.42 1.49 -19.03
CA LYS A 17 9.47 0.80 -19.80
C LYS A 17 9.93 1.71 -20.95
N ASN A 18 11.23 1.89 -21.10
CA ASN A 18 11.88 2.72 -22.13
C ASN A 18 11.74 4.24 -21.96
N GLU A 19 11.30 4.69 -20.80
CA GLU A 19 11.31 6.10 -20.45
C GLU A 19 12.57 6.48 -19.67
N PRO A 20 12.99 7.76 -19.69
CA PRO A 20 14.13 8.21 -18.92
C PRO A 20 13.91 8.00 -17.42
N TYR A 21 15.02 8.00 -16.68
CA TYR A 21 15.05 7.98 -15.22
C TYR A 21 14.10 9.00 -14.58
N ARG A 22 13.91 10.16 -15.22
CA ARG A 22 13.01 11.21 -14.73
C ARG A 22 11.98 11.57 -15.79
N ILE A 23 10.72 11.37 -15.47
CA ILE A 23 9.57 11.85 -16.25
C ILE A 23 9.31 13.30 -15.87
N THR A 24 9.59 14.24 -16.79
CA THR A 24 9.45 15.68 -16.53
C THR A 24 8.13 16.26 -17.00
N LYS A 25 7.35 15.50 -17.78
CA LYS A 25 6.00 15.86 -18.22
C LYS A 25 5.03 14.77 -17.78
N PRO A 26 3.87 15.10 -17.21
CA PRO A 26 2.88 14.11 -16.80
C PRO A 26 2.58 13.11 -17.92
N LYS A 27 2.69 11.81 -17.62
CA LYS A 27 2.40 10.71 -18.55
C LYS A 27 1.31 9.79 -18.00
N PRO A 28 0.36 9.34 -18.83
CA PRO A 28 -0.70 8.45 -18.37
C PRO A 28 -0.13 7.07 -18.02
N ILE A 29 -0.40 6.61 -16.81
CA ILE A 29 -0.14 5.23 -16.40
C ILE A 29 -1.14 4.32 -17.10
N GLN A 30 -0.63 3.28 -17.75
CA GLN A 30 -1.43 2.24 -18.37
C GLN A 30 -1.41 1.00 -17.46
N PHE A 31 -2.59 0.53 -17.05
CA PHE A 31 -2.73 -0.70 -16.29
C PHE A 31 -2.90 -1.87 -17.26
N GLU A 32 -1.86 -2.70 -17.40
CA GLU A 32 -1.89 -3.91 -18.22
C GLU A 32 -2.98 -4.86 -17.70
N ASN A 33 -4.10 -4.98 -18.45
CA ASN A 33 -5.04 -6.12 -18.52
C ASN A 33 -6.31 -5.68 -19.26
N GLU A 34 -6.50 -6.13 -20.51
CA GLU A 34 -7.57 -5.71 -21.42
C GLU A 34 -8.94 -6.36 -21.15
N ASN A 35 -9.07 -7.20 -20.12
CA ASN A 35 -10.28 -8.03 -19.88
C ASN A 35 -11.14 -7.62 -18.67
N GLU A 36 -10.79 -6.56 -17.95
CA GLU A 36 -11.60 -6.05 -16.82
C GLU A 36 -12.36 -4.79 -17.24
N ASN A 37 -13.62 -4.71 -16.82
CA ASN A 37 -14.58 -3.69 -17.24
C ASN A 37 -14.01 -2.28 -16.96
N GLU A 38 -14.03 -1.36 -17.92
CA GLU A 38 -13.40 -0.04 -17.76
C GLU A 38 -13.94 0.77 -16.54
N ASN A 39 -15.18 0.49 -16.13
CA ASN A 39 -15.80 1.07 -14.93
C ASN A 39 -15.17 0.59 -13.61
N GLU A 40 -14.53 -0.59 -13.60
CA GLU A 40 -13.86 -1.17 -12.43
C GLU A 40 -12.49 -0.53 -12.16
N LYS A 41 -11.93 0.20 -13.13
CA LYS A 41 -10.60 0.81 -13.04
C LYS A 41 -10.60 2.29 -12.63
N GLN A 42 -11.73 2.82 -12.14
CA GLN A 42 -11.75 4.18 -11.62
C GLN A 42 -10.94 4.25 -10.32
N ILE A 43 -9.85 5.01 -10.31
CA ILE A 43 -9.02 5.19 -9.13
C ILE A 43 -9.79 6.00 -8.09
N LYS A 44 -9.83 5.47 -6.87
CA LYS A 44 -10.37 6.11 -5.66
C LYS A 44 -9.27 6.82 -4.88
N GLN A 45 -8.11 6.18 -4.75
CA GLN A 45 -6.99 6.69 -3.96
C GLN A 45 -5.65 6.23 -4.56
N ILE A 46 -4.62 7.06 -4.40
CA ILE A 46 -3.23 6.73 -4.69
C ILE A 46 -2.44 6.93 -3.40
N SER A 47 -1.54 6.01 -3.09
CA SER A 47 -0.56 6.17 -2.01
C SER A 47 0.81 5.77 -2.52
N SER A 48 1.84 6.56 -2.24
CA SER A 48 3.19 6.35 -2.78
C SER A 48 4.27 6.63 -1.74
N SER A 49 5.35 5.87 -1.82
CA SER A 49 6.62 6.12 -1.15
C SER A 49 7.78 6.00 -2.15
N GLU A 50 9.02 6.01 -1.66
CA GLU A 50 10.21 5.74 -2.49
C GLU A 50 10.26 4.30 -3.03
N THR A 51 9.54 3.36 -2.42
CA THR A 51 9.68 1.94 -2.71
C THR A 51 8.43 1.32 -3.33
N ALA A 52 7.27 1.97 -3.18
CA ALA A 52 6.02 1.44 -3.69
C ALA A 52 5.03 2.54 -4.07
N ILE A 53 4.14 2.22 -5.01
CA ILE A 53 2.90 2.96 -5.24
C ILE A 53 1.72 1.99 -5.29
N ILE A 54 0.66 2.31 -4.58
CA ILE A 54 -0.59 1.56 -4.55
C ILE A 54 -1.69 2.41 -5.16
N PHE A 55 -2.44 1.80 -6.08
CA PHE A 55 -3.66 2.35 -6.65
C PHE A 55 -4.85 1.58 -6.10
N LEU A 56 -5.71 2.28 -5.35
CA LEU A 56 -6.98 1.76 -4.88
C LEU A 56 -8.07 2.18 -5.86
N PHE A 57 -8.85 1.22 -6.34
CA PHE A 57 -9.97 1.45 -7.24
C PHE A 57 -11.30 1.57 -6.48
N LYS A 58 -12.29 2.21 -7.13
CA LYS A 58 -13.63 2.39 -6.56
C LYS A 58 -14.39 1.09 -6.33
N ASN A 59 -14.01 0.01 -7.02
CA ASN A 59 -14.56 -1.34 -6.80
C ASN A 59 -14.01 -2.02 -5.54
N GLY A 60 -13.14 -1.37 -4.77
CA GLY A 60 -12.55 -1.92 -3.54
C GLY A 60 -11.36 -2.86 -3.78
N LYS A 61 -10.84 -2.96 -5.00
CA LYS A 61 -9.60 -3.70 -5.30
C LYS A 61 -8.43 -2.75 -5.45
N ALA A 62 -7.22 -3.27 -5.25
CA ALA A 62 -6.00 -2.48 -5.34
C ALA A 62 -4.90 -3.21 -6.09
N ILE A 63 -4.04 -2.43 -6.73
CA ILE A 63 -2.81 -2.89 -7.35
C ILE A 63 -1.63 -2.13 -6.77
N GLU A 64 -0.50 -2.82 -6.68
CA GLU A 64 0.75 -2.26 -6.18
C GLU A 64 1.85 -2.41 -7.22
N TYR A 65 2.72 -1.41 -7.28
CA TYR A 65 4.00 -1.50 -7.96
C TYR A 65 5.07 -1.44 -6.88
N LEU A 66 5.77 -2.55 -6.67
CA LEU A 66 6.81 -2.68 -5.66
C LEU A 66 8.19 -2.60 -6.30
N ASN A 67 9.13 -1.95 -5.61
CA ASN A 67 10.55 -2.10 -5.88
C ASN A 67 11.06 -3.39 -5.22
N GLU A 68 11.07 -4.51 -5.96
CA GLU A 68 11.35 -5.82 -5.36
C GLU A 68 12.82 -6.15 -5.11
N ASN A 69 13.81 -5.40 -5.60
CA ASN A 69 15.23 -5.62 -5.25
C ASN A 69 16.07 -4.37 -5.57
N TYR A 70 16.89 -3.92 -4.61
CA TYR A 70 18.05 -3.04 -4.87
C TYR A 70 19.11 -3.71 -5.78
N LEU A 71 18.92 -5.00 -6.10
CA LEU A 71 19.83 -5.84 -6.88
C LEU A 71 19.13 -6.32 -8.17
N GLU A 72 19.56 -5.71 -9.26
CA GLU A 72 19.55 -6.17 -10.66
C GLU A 72 18.20 -6.49 -11.36
N ASN A 73 17.82 -5.57 -12.26
CA ASN A 73 17.16 -5.81 -13.56
C ASN A 73 15.78 -6.50 -13.63
N SER A 74 15.08 -6.79 -12.53
CA SER A 74 13.68 -7.24 -12.61
C SER A 74 12.70 -6.07 -12.75
N ASN A 75 11.83 -6.14 -13.76
CA ASN A 75 10.79 -5.14 -13.98
C ASN A 75 9.74 -5.22 -12.86
N PRO A 76 9.38 -4.10 -12.19
CA PRO A 76 8.25 -4.10 -11.29
C PRO A 76 6.98 -4.26 -12.12
N LYS A 77 6.38 -5.45 -12.09
CA LYS A 77 5.06 -5.69 -12.68
C LYS A 77 4.01 -5.24 -11.67
N PRO A 78 2.89 -4.63 -12.11
CA PRO A 78 1.77 -4.41 -11.21
C PRO A 78 1.34 -5.75 -10.62
N GLN A 79 1.21 -5.79 -9.30
CA GLN A 79 0.70 -6.94 -8.57
C GLN A 79 -0.68 -6.61 -8.04
N LYS A 80 -1.61 -7.54 -8.17
CA LYS A 80 -2.89 -7.44 -7.48
C LYS A 80 -2.66 -7.71 -6.00
N ILE A 81 -3.16 -6.83 -5.15
CA ILE A 81 -3.18 -7.06 -3.72
C ILE A 81 -4.20 -8.16 -3.42
N GLN A 82 -3.72 -9.26 -2.85
CA GLN A 82 -4.52 -10.46 -2.55
C GLN A 82 -5.17 -10.34 -1.17
N ILE A 83 -6.10 -9.38 -1.03
CA ILE A 83 -7.01 -9.27 0.11
C ILE A 83 -8.42 -9.55 -0.40
N GLU A 84 -9.09 -10.53 0.21
CA GLU A 84 -10.42 -10.97 -0.20
C GLU A 84 -11.48 -9.89 0.04
N GLU A 85 -11.36 -9.18 1.17
CA GLU A 85 -12.23 -8.08 1.58
C GLU A 85 -12.12 -6.87 0.66
N ASN A 86 -13.19 -6.06 0.61
CA ASN A 86 -13.17 -4.80 -0.11
C ASN A 86 -12.35 -3.76 0.65
N ILE A 87 -11.45 -3.09 -0.07
CA ILE A 87 -10.52 -2.12 0.48
C ILE A 87 -11.18 -0.75 0.58
N GLN A 88 -11.13 -0.16 1.76
CA GLN A 88 -11.57 1.19 2.05
C GLN A 88 -10.47 2.21 1.83
N LYS A 89 -9.26 1.96 2.33
CA LYS A 89 -8.12 2.89 2.30
C LYS A 89 -6.81 2.12 2.17
N VAL A 90 -5.83 2.73 1.51
CA VAL A 90 -4.45 2.23 1.41
C VAL A 90 -3.48 3.30 1.93
N THR A 91 -2.35 2.87 2.49
CA THR A 91 -1.25 3.77 2.87
C THR A 91 0.09 3.05 2.70
N VAL A 92 1.12 3.81 2.33
CA VAL A 92 2.44 3.30 2.00
C VAL A 92 3.49 4.15 2.70
N GLY A 93 4.32 3.52 3.53
CA GLY A 93 5.54 4.07 4.10
C GLY A 93 6.79 3.67 3.32
N TYR A 94 7.97 4.00 3.84
CA TYR A 94 9.25 3.63 3.20
C TYR A 94 9.49 2.11 3.22
N ARG A 95 9.08 1.43 4.31
CA ARG A 95 9.27 -0.03 4.50
C ARG A 95 8.03 -0.76 5.00
N ASN A 96 6.87 -0.12 4.92
CA ASN A 96 5.60 -0.70 5.35
C ASN A 96 4.49 -0.31 4.40
N GLU A 97 3.48 -1.16 4.32
CA GLU A 97 2.24 -0.91 3.60
C GLU A 97 1.09 -1.37 4.49
N ALA A 98 -0.01 -0.63 4.46
CA ALA A 98 -1.20 -0.98 5.21
C ALA A 98 -2.47 -0.75 4.40
N ILE A 99 -3.43 -1.63 4.63
CA ILE A 99 -4.71 -1.71 3.95
C ILE A 99 -5.79 -1.75 5.01
N LEU A 100 -6.73 -0.81 4.93
CA LEU A 100 -7.94 -0.81 5.72
C LEU A 100 -9.08 -1.32 4.84
N THR A 101 -9.79 -2.34 5.31
CA THR A 101 -10.97 -2.88 4.64
C THR A 101 -12.24 -2.15 5.08
N ILE A 102 -13.33 -2.32 4.34
CA ILE A 102 -14.65 -1.76 4.69
C ILE A 102 -15.18 -2.34 6.01
N GLU A 103 -14.76 -3.56 6.36
CA GLU A 103 -15.14 -4.23 7.62
C GLU A 103 -14.35 -3.71 8.83
N GLY A 104 -13.37 -2.81 8.61
CA GLY A 104 -12.54 -2.24 9.66
C GLY A 104 -11.32 -3.07 10.02
N ASN A 105 -11.01 -4.12 9.24
CA ASN A 105 -9.79 -4.90 9.41
C ASN A 105 -8.60 -4.16 8.81
N VAL A 106 -7.43 -4.30 9.45
CA VAL A 106 -6.19 -3.74 8.91
C VAL A 106 -5.19 -4.83 8.62
N PHE A 107 -4.79 -4.91 7.35
CA PHE A 107 -3.75 -5.78 6.89
C PHE A 107 -2.50 -4.96 6.62
N ALA A 108 -1.35 -5.41 7.13
CA ALA A 108 -0.08 -4.74 6.91
C ALA A 108 1.03 -5.72 6.56
N LYS A 109 1.99 -5.24 5.78
CA LYS A 109 3.24 -5.94 5.47
C LYS A 109 4.42 -5.00 5.62
N GLY A 110 5.61 -5.58 5.68
CA GLY A 110 6.86 -4.85 5.82
C GLY A 110 7.82 -5.51 6.80
N ARG A 111 9.10 -5.19 6.70
CA ARG A 111 10.18 -5.82 7.49
C ARG A 111 10.02 -5.66 9.00
N ASN A 112 9.40 -4.57 9.43
CA ASN A 112 9.15 -4.29 10.85
C ASN A 112 7.76 -4.76 11.31
N ILE A 113 6.99 -5.41 10.43
CA ILE A 113 5.65 -5.94 10.70
C ILE A 113 5.71 -7.46 10.77
N ASN A 114 6.29 -8.09 9.75
CA ASN A 114 6.52 -9.53 9.69
C ASN A 114 7.98 -9.78 9.22
N PRO A 115 8.95 -9.89 10.14
CA PRO A 115 10.35 -10.06 9.78
C PRO A 115 10.64 -11.35 9.00
N GLU A 116 9.85 -12.41 9.23
CA GLU A 116 10.01 -13.71 8.58
C GLU A 116 9.49 -13.67 7.14
N ASN A 117 8.33 -13.06 6.92
CA ASN A 117 7.70 -12.90 5.61
C ASN A 117 7.29 -11.44 5.34
N PRO A 118 8.25 -10.54 5.06
CA PRO A 118 7.99 -9.09 4.97
C PRO A 118 7.12 -8.67 3.77
N LYS A 119 6.88 -9.59 2.84
CA LYS A 119 6.01 -9.39 1.66
C LYS A 119 4.56 -9.83 1.91
N GLU A 120 4.30 -10.53 3.01
CA GLU A 120 2.99 -11.08 3.32
C GLU A 120 2.18 -10.10 4.16
N PHE A 121 0.93 -9.86 3.74
CA PHE A 121 -0.01 -9.09 4.54
C PHE A 121 -0.52 -9.93 5.71
N ILE A 122 -0.37 -9.40 6.92
CA ILE A 122 -0.93 -9.98 8.14
C ILE A 122 -2.01 -9.06 8.71
N ASN A 123 -3.04 -9.64 9.35
CA ASN A 123 -4.08 -8.86 10.01
C ASN A 123 -3.55 -8.27 11.32
N ILE A 124 -3.14 -7.00 11.31
CA ILE A 124 -2.59 -6.31 12.48
C ILE A 124 -3.68 -5.78 13.44
N SER A 125 -4.92 -5.57 12.98
CA SER A 125 -6.00 -5.17 13.92
C SER A 125 -6.37 -6.31 14.87
N SER A 126 -6.16 -7.56 14.46
CA SER A 126 -6.35 -8.73 15.34
C SER A 126 -5.40 -8.77 16.55
N LEU A 127 -4.29 -8.02 16.48
CA LEU A 127 -3.27 -7.97 17.53
C LEU A 127 -3.63 -7.01 18.67
N ILE A 128 -4.64 -6.15 18.48
CA ILE A 128 -5.14 -5.26 19.54
C ILE A 128 -5.80 -6.11 20.62
N GLU A 129 -5.31 -5.98 21.86
CA GLU A 129 -5.78 -6.77 23.01
C GLU A 129 -7.23 -6.42 23.39
N ASP A 130 -7.58 -5.13 23.42
CA ASP A 130 -8.96 -4.69 23.65
C ASP A 130 -9.80 -4.99 22.41
N THR A 131 -10.67 -5.99 22.52
CA THR A 131 -11.54 -6.41 21.43
C THR A 131 -12.49 -5.33 20.96
N ASN A 132 -12.83 -4.36 21.81
CA ASN A 132 -13.69 -3.24 21.41
C ASN A 132 -12.99 -2.31 20.41
N ASP A 133 -11.66 -2.32 20.38
CA ASP A 133 -10.82 -1.43 19.58
C ASP A 133 -10.31 -2.05 18.27
N ARG A 134 -10.76 -3.26 17.93
CA ARG A 134 -10.32 -3.96 16.71
C ARG A 134 -10.93 -3.40 15.42
N ILE A 135 -11.99 -2.61 15.52
CA ILE A 135 -12.62 -1.96 14.37
C ILE A 135 -11.90 -0.65 14.10
N ILE A 136 -11.18 -0.59 12.98
CA ILE A 136 -10.39 0.57 12.59
C ILE A 136 -11.19 1.46 11.64
N GLN A 137 -11.17 2.77 11.89
CA GLN A 137 -11.82 3.78 11.05
C GLN A 137 -10.84 4.47 10.11
N ASP A 138 -9.59 4.63 10.54
CA ASP A 138 -8.58 5.24 9.69
C ASP A 138 -7.16 4.70 9.93
N ILE A 139 -6.33 4.79 8.89
CA ILE A 139 -4.94 4.39 8.92
C ILE A 139 -4.03 5.46 8.29
N VAL A 140 -2.83 5.62 8.83
CA VAL A 140 -1.76 6.44 8.26
C VAL A 140 -0.40 5.76 8.44
N SER A 141 0.47 5.84 7.43
CA SER A 141 1.85 5.34 7.52
C SER A 141 2.83 6.49 7.77
N GLY A 142 3.72 6.29 8.73
CA GLY A 142 5.03 6.94 8.76
C GLY A 142 6.06 6.17 7.92
N ALA A 143 7.32 6.60 7.97
CA ALA A 143 8.39 5.94 7.19
C ALA A 143 8.54 4.45 7.54
N ILE A 144 8.48 4.11 8.84
CA ILE A 144 8.68 2.75 9.37
C ILE A 144 7.60 2.34 10.39
N SER A 145 6.54 3.14 10.51
CA SER A 145 5.42 2.95 11.42
C SER A 145 4.08 3.06 10.70
N ILE A 146 3.05 2.49 11.29
CA ILE A 146 1.64 2.56 10.90
C ILE A 146 0.86 2.97 12.15
N TYR A 147 -0.06 3.90 12.00
CA TYR A 147 -0.97 4.32 13.07
C TYR A 147 -2.41 3.97 12.68
N LEU A 148 -3.16 3.48 13.65
CA LEU A 148 -4.54 3.02 13.53
C LEU A 148 -5.44 3.88 14.42
N LEU A 149 -6.51 4.44 13.86
CA LEU A 149 -7.56 5.11 14.62
C LEU A 149 -8.76 4.16 14.74
N THR A 150 -9.09 3.76 15.96
CA THR A 150 -10.20 2.82 16.23
C THR A 150 -11.55 3.52 16.21
N SER A 151 -12.63 2.76 16.13
CA SER A 151 -14.00 3.28 16.22
C SER A 151 -14.35 3.88 17.58
N ASN A 152 -13.59 3.56 18.63
CA ASN A 152 -13.74 4.17 19.94
C ASN A 152 -12.80 5.37 20.14
N GLN A 153 -12.22 5.88 19.05
CA GLN A 153 -11.34 7.06 19.05
C GLN A 153 -9.98 6.83 19.74
N ASN A 154 -9.56 5.58 19.94
CA ASN A 154 -8.23 5.25 20.43
C ASN A 154 -7.23 5.19 19.26
N VAL A 155 -5.95 5.44 19.55
CA VAL A 155 -4.88 5.42 18.55
C VAL A 155 -3.84 4.37 18.93
N TYR A 156 -3.57 3.46 18.02
CA TYR A 156 -2.52 2.43 18.15
C TYR A 156 -1.43 2.71 17.13
N GLY A 157 -0.19 2.39 17.49
CA GLY A 157 0.96 2.54 16.60
C GLY A 157 1.73 1.23 16.54
N ILE A 158 2.06 0.78 15.33
CA ILE A 158 2.92 -0.38 15.09
C ILE A 158 4.11 0.09 14.26
N GLY A 159 5.32 -0.26 14.66
CA GLY A 159 6.54 0.11 13.94
C GLY A 159 7.79 -0.10 14.77
N SER A 160 8.96 0.04 14.15
CA SER A 160 10.24 -0.11 14.86
C SER A 160 10.57 1.16 15.64
N ASN A 161 10.89 1.01 16.93
CA ASN A 161 11.79 1.96 17.59
C ASN A 161 13.25 1.59 17.29
N GLU A 162 14.21 2.48 17.58
CA GLU A 162 15.65 2.26 17.34
C GLU A 162 16.21 1.04 18.13
N ASP A 163 15.44 0.48 19.06
CA ASP A 163 15.76 -0.74 19.84
C ASP A 163 15.08 -2.02 19.33
N GLY A 164 14.41 -1.98 18.17
CA GLY A 164 13.80 -3.16 17.54
C GLY A 164 12.52 -3.68 18.21
N ARG A 165 11.88 -2.91 19.09
CA ARG A 165 10.56 -3.23 19.65
C ARG A 165 9.45 -2.62 18.81
N THR A 166 8.50 -3.47 18.44
CA THR A 166 7.18 -3.08 17.95
C THR A 166 6.35 -2.59 19.12
N TRP A 167 5.76 -1.40 19.00
CA TRP A 167 4.70 -0.95 19.89
C TRP A 167 3.43 -1.76 19.59
N PHE A 168 2.74 -2.19 20.65
CA PHE A 168 1.35 -2.62 20.66
C PHE A 168 0.65 -1.83 21.77
#